data_AF-A0A2E7SGG9-F1
#
_entry.id   AF-A0A2E7SGG9-F1
#
_cell.length_a   1.000
_cell.length_b   1.000
_cell.length_c   1.000
_cell.angle_alpha   90.00
_cell.angle_beta   90.00
_cell.angle_gamma   90.00
#
_symmetry.space_group_name_H-M   'P 1'
#
loop_
_entity.id
_entity.type
_entity.pdbx_description
1 polymer ?
#
loop_
_entity_poly.entity_id
_entity_poly.type
_entity_poly.pdbx_seq_one_letter_code
_entity_poly.pdbx_strand_id
1 'polypeptide(L)'
;MEKVPVVVWLAALLLSVTAILPVNTVAHDAGTFTVLIKSDQITPNEPQIVFNDSVWWYNVDDTENITHRIVYDADGDGLYNGTLDWDSGNLSNECDKDEYGNLTDPECRITYEIPFNGTWGPGTYNYQDILSNGVINNGTIIVLPDNHESEENSPPIGGYEFGVEDTEETLDLQDEEDNPRDWLLWVAAGSGFISLLLVGVLLMGLGDSSNNEKEDESQQNNDSDIDDIAEEE
;
A
#
# COMPACT_ATOMS: atom_id res chain seq x y z
N MET A 1 -6.90 44.56 -17.54
CA MET A 1 -6.58 43.51 -16.53
C MET A 1 -7.88 42.74 -16.34
N GLU A 2 -7.96 41.55 -16.92
CA GLU A 2 -9.19 40.76 -17.01
C GLU A 2 -9.50 40.15 -15.62
N LYS A 3 -10.74 40.33 -15.13
CA LYS A 3 -11.14 39.84 -13.82
C LYS A 3 -11.30 38.33 -13.91
N VAL A 4 -10.37 37.58 -13.33
CA VAL A 4 -10.49 36.12 -13.23
C VAL A 4 -11.73 35.79 -12.38
N PRO A 5 -12.67 34.95 -12.86
CA PRO A 5 -13.89 34.63 -12.11
C PRO A 5 -13.55 33.98 -10.78
N VAL A 6 -14.31 34.32 -9.72
CA VAL A 6 -14.17 33.71 -8.37
C VAL A 6 -14.27 32.18 -8.42
N VAL A 7 -15.04 31.64 -9.37
CA VAL A 7 -15.17 30.20 -9.63
C VAL A 7 -13.84 29.56 -10.03
N VAL A 8 -13.00 30.26 -10.82
CA VAL A 8 -11.69 29.76 -11.25
C VAL A 8 -10.72 29.72 -10.06
N TRP A 9 -10.80 30.70 -9.16
CA TRP A 9 -10.03 30.70 -7.91
C TRP A 9 -10.44 29.57 -6.97
N LEU A 10 -11.75 29.31 -6.82
CA LEU A 10 -12.25 28.21 -6.02
C LEU A 10 -11.88 26.84 -6.59
N ALA A 11 -11.96 26.67 -7.91
CA ALA A 11 -11.55 25.43 -8.56
C ALA A 11 -10.04 25.19 -8.42
N ALA A 12 -9.22 26.24 -8.57
CA ALA A 12 -7.78 26.17 -8.35
C ALA A 12 -7.43 25.86 -6.89
N LEU A 13 -8.16 26.46 -5.94
CA LEU A 13 -8.00 26.16 -4.51
C LEU A 13 -8.36 24.70 -4.22
N LEU A 14 -9.49 24.21 -4.71
CA LEU A 14 -9.92 22.83 -4.50
C LEU A 14 -8.91 21.82 -5.08
N LEU A 15 -8.41 22.07 -6.29
CA LEU A 15 -7.38 21.24 -6.91
C LEU A 15 -6.05 21.29 -6.12
N SER A 16 -5.69 22.47 -5.61
CA SER A 16 -4.51 22.62 -4.75
C SER A 16 -4.64 21.88 -3.42
N VAL A 17 -5.83 21.84 -2.83
CA VAL A 17 -6.10 21.12 -1.57
C VAL A 17 -6.04 19.61 -1.79
N THR A 18 -6.56 19.10 -2.92
CA THR A 18 -6.45 17.66 -3.24
C THR A 18 -5.01 17.22 -3.51
N ALA A 19 -4.15 18.11 -4.00
CA ALA A 19 -2.74 17.79 -4.28
C ALA A 19 -1.87 17.68 -3.02
N ILE A 20 -2.36 18.16 -1.87
CA ILE A 20 -1.61 18.16 -0.59
C ILE A 20 -2.11 17.04 0.34
N LEU A 21 -3.10 16.24 -0.09
CA LEU A 21 -3.52 15.08 0.69
C LEU A 21 -2.37 14.08 0.75
N PRO A 22 -1.88 13.71 1.95
CA PRO A 22 -0.84 12.70 2.08
C PRO A 22 -1.40 11.36 1.58
N VAL A 23 -0.79 10.80 0.54
CA VAL A 23 -1.03 9.41 0.15
C VAL A 23 -0.22 8.56 1.13
N ASN A 24 -0.89 7.98 2.11
CA ASN A 24 -0.26 7.04 3.03
C ASN A 24 -0.10 5.71 2.30
N THR A 25 1.06 5.48 1.68
CA THR A 25 1.46 4.14 1.26
C THR A 25 2.26 3.53 2.40
N VAL A 26 1.65 2.60 3.14
CA VAL A 26 2.43 1.65 3.93
C VAL A 26 3.01 0.66 2.93
N ALA A 27 4.29 0.37 3.02
CA ALA A 27 4.93 -0.72 2.29
C ALA A 27 5.49 -1.67 3.34
N HIS A 28 5.40 -2.99 3.12
CA HIS A 28 6.09 -3.92 4.00
C HIS A 28 7.61 -3.69 3.89
N ASP A 29 8.32 -3.89 5.01
CA ASP A 29 9.77 -3.93 5.00
C ASP A 29 10.22 -5.29 4.48
N ALA A 30 11.20 -5.31 3.57
CA ALA A 30 11.65 -6.55 2.94
C ALA A 30 12.27 -7.48 3.98
N GLY A 31 11.68 -8.66 4.15
CA GLY A 31 12.13 -9.69 5.09
C GLY A 31 12.80 -10.88 4.41
N THR A 32 13.43 -11.74 5.22
CA THR A 32 13.94 -13.04 4.79
C THR A 32 13.26 -14.13 5.59
N PHE A 33 12.54 -15.02 4.91
CA PHE A 33 11.88 -16.18 5.49
C PHE A 33 12.78 -17.42 5.39
N THR A 34 13.07 -18.09 6.50
CA THR A 34 13.92 -19.29 6.50
C THR A 34 13.12 -20.58 6.44
N VAL A 35 13.47 -21.45 5.50
CA VAL A 35 12.98 -22.82 5.36
C VAL A 35 14.11 -23.78 5.74
N LEU A 36 13.84 -24.68 6.68
CA LEU A 36 14.79 -25.71 7.09
C LEU A 36 14.61 -26.96 6.25
N ILE A 37 15.70 -27.45 5.67
CA ILE A 37 15.74 -28.74 4.98
C ILE A 37 16.27 -29.78 5.95
N LYS A 38 15.44 -30.78 6.28
CA LYS A 38 15.78 -31.89 7.18
C LYS A 38 15.84 -33.20 6.39
N SER A 39 16.28 -34.27 7.04
CA SER A 39 16.45 -35.60 6.44
C SER A 39 15.22 -36.14 5.70
N ASP A 40 14.02 -35.85 6.21
CA ASP A 40 12.77 -36.45 5.73
C ASP A 40 11.71 -35.42 5.31
N GLN A 41 11.97 -34.13 5.51
CA GLN A 41 10.96 -33.09 5.32
C GLN A 41 11.56 -31.69 5.18
N ILE A 42 10.73 -30.81 4.64
CA ILE A 42 10.97 -29.37 4.56
C ILE A 42 10.10 -28.68 5.63
N THR A 43 10.64 -27.74 6.40
CA THR A 43 9.88 -27.04 7.44
C THR A 43 10.08 -25.52 7.43
N PRO A 44 9.00 -24.72 7.34
CA PRO A 44 7.66 -25.15 6.90
C PRO A 44 7.69 -25.60 5.43
N ASN A 45 6.78 -26.48 5.05
CA ASN A 45 6.66 -26.95 3.67
C ASN A 45 5.83 -26.01 2.79
N GLU A 46 5.00 -25.15 3.39
CA GLU A 46 4.13 -24.19 2.70
C GLU A 46 4.15 -22.79 3.37
N PRO A 47 5.29 -22.09 3.39
CA PRO A 47 5.31 -20.72 3.91
C PRO A 47 4.57 -19.73 3.01
N GLN A 48 4.00 -18.71 3.65
CA GLN A 48 3.43 -17.54 3.01
C GLN A 48 4.35 -16.35 3.28
N ILE A 49 4.73 -15.62 2.23
CA ILE A 49 5.58 -14.43 2.29
C ILE A 49 4.95 -13.28 1.52
N VAL A 50 5.44 -12.06 1.70
CA VAL A 50 4.98 -10.89 0.94
C VAL A 50 5.95 -10.60 -0.21
N PHE A 51 5.44 -10.13 -1.34
CA PHE A 51 6.26 -9.76 -2.50
C PHE A 51 7.29 -8.69 -2.15
N ASN A 52 8.56 -8.90 -2.49
CA ASN A 52 9.81 -8.26 -2.03
C ASN A 52 10.53 -8.94 -0.86
N ASP A 53 9.95 -9.94 -0.22
CA ASP A 53 10.69 -10.81 0.70
C ASP A 53 11.63 -11.76 -0.05
N SER A 54 12.58 -12.37 0.67
CA SER A 54 13.38 -13.50 0.18
C SER A 54 13.10 -14.78 0.96
N VAL A 55 13.30 -15.93 0.31
CA VAL A 55 13.27 -17.24 0.98
C VAL A 55 14.68 -17.80 1.06
N TRP A 56 15.04 -18.27 2.24
CA TRP A 56 16.34 -18.85 2.55
C TRP A 56 16.18 -20.31 2.95
N TRP A 57 16.64 -21.22 2.10
CA TRP A 57 16.72 -22.63 2.44
C TRP A 57 18.02 -22.90 3.17
N TYR A 58 17.94 -23.56 4.33
CA TYR A 58 19.08 -23.92 5.15
C TYR A 58 19.10 -25.44 5.34
N ASN A 59 20.16 -26.11 4.89
CA ASN A 59 20.32 -27.54 5.12
C ASN A 59 20.74 -27.82 6.57
N VAL A 60 19.89 -28.52 7.32
CA VAL A 60 20.16 -29.01 8.68
C VAL A 60 20.12 -30.53 8.77
N ASP A 61 20.03 -31.26 7.65
CA ASP A 61 20.10 -32.72 7.62
C ASP A 61 21.52 -33.22 7.90
N ASP A 62 21.75 -33.85 9.06
CA ASP A 62 23.04 -34.40 9.46
C ASP A 62 23.26 -35.85 9.01
N THR A 63 22.40 -36.37 8.14
CA THR A 63 22.52 -37.72 7.58
C THR A 63 23.80 -37.84 6.74
N GLU A 64 24.61 -38.86 7.06
CA GLU A 64 25.92 -39.06 6.43
C GLU A 64 25.83 -39.24 4.91
N ASN A 65 26.65 -38.50 4.16
CA ASN A 65 26.73 -38.51 2.69
C ASN A 65 25.41 -38.13 1.97
N ILE A 66 24.50 -37.43 2.66
CA ILE A 66 23.32 -36.86 2.03
C ILE A 66 23.54 -35.37 1.76
N THR A 67 23.19 -34.96 0.54
CA THR A 67 23.11 -33.55 0.14
C THR A 67 21.74 -33.30 -0.43
N HIS A 68 21.28 -32.07 -0.29
CA HIS A 68 19.98 -31.61 -0.79
C HIS A 68 20.15 -30.70 -2.00
N ARG A 69 19.15 -30.65 -2.88
CA ARG A 69 19.18 -29.76 -4.05
C ARG A 69 17.78 -29.19 -4.27
N ILE A 70 17.65 -27.89 -4.07
CA ILE A 70 16.41 -27.14 -4.22
C ILE A 70 16.28 -26.69 -5.66
N VAL A 71 15.18 -27.10 -6.31
CA VAL A 71 14.93 -26.87 -7.73
C VAL A 71 13.50 -26.44 -8.00
N TYR A 72 13.31 -25.60 -9.01
CA TYR A 72 12.02 -25.17 -9.53
C TYR A 72 12.12 -25.14 -11.04
N ASP A 73 11.14 -25.78 -11.65
CA ASP A 73 11.00 -25.94 -13.09
C ASP A 73 9.75 -25.18 -13.50
N ALA A 74 9.93 -24.02 -14.14
CA ALA A 74 8.82 -23.16 -14.49
C ALA A 74 8.05 -23.63 -15.72
N ASP A 75 8.72 -24.28 -16.67
CA ASP A 75 8.12 -24.71 -17.93
C ASP A 75 7.76 -26.20 -17.96
N GLY A 76 8.17 -26.95 -16.94
CA GLY A 76 7.81 -28.34 -16.70
C GLY A 76 8.54 -29.33 -17.61
N ASP A 77 9.68 -28.95 -18.19
CA ASP A 77 10.43 -29.80 -19.12
C ASP A 77 11.32 -30.84 -18.41
N GLY A 78 11.42 -30.75 -17.08
CA GLY A 78 12.23 -31.62 -16.22
C GLY A 78 13.72 -31.29 -16.21
N LEU A 79 14.12 -30.19 -16.84
CA LEU A 79 15.43 -29.57 -16.74
C LEU A 79 15.31 -28.36 -15.80
N TYR A 80 16.44 -27.99 -15.18
CA TYR A 80 16.51 -26.86 -14.25
C TYR A 80 17.55 -25.85 -14.75
N ASN A 81 17.45 -25.48 -16.03
CA ASN A 81 18.44 -24.67 -16.74
C ASN A 81 17.83 -23.55 -17.60
N GLY A 82 16.51 -23.38 -17.54
CA GLY A 82 15.77 -22.29 -18.12
C GLY A 82 16.04 -20.96 -17.40
N THR A 83 15.66 -19.87 -18.07
CA THR A 83 15.83 -18.51 -17.51
C THR A 83 14.89 -18.24 -16.33
N LEU A 84 13.81 -19.03 -16.22
CA LEU A 84 12.85 -18.98 -15.13
C LEU A 84 12.92 -20.26 -14.28
N ASP A 85 14.05 -20.95 -14.28
CA ASP A 85 14.30 -22.04 -13.36
C ASP A 85 15.26 -21.59 -12.27
N TRP A 86 15.20 -22.27 -11.14
CA TRP A 86 16.22 -22.14 -10.11
C TRP A 86 16.82 -23.50 -9.79
N ASP A 87 18.08 -23.49 -9.36
CA ASP A 87 18.81 -24.66 -8.94
C ASP A 87 19.88 -24.23 -7.93
N SER A 88 19.78 -24.76 -6.72
CA SER A 88 20.74 -24.47 -5.65
C SER A 88 22.11 -25.11 -5.87
N GLY A 89 22.19 -26.13 -6.74
CA GLY A 89 23.26 -27.12 -6.67
C GLY A 89 23.17 -27.94 -5.38
N ASN A 90 24.22 -28.68 -5.05
CA ASN A 90 24.24 -29.53 -3.86
C ASN A 90 24.47 -28.68 -2.60
N LEU A 91 23.56 -28.79 -1.65
CA LEU A 91 23.64 -28.22 -0.31
C LEU A 91 24.07 -29.30 0.68
N SER A 92 25.19 -29.06 1.36
CA SER A 92 25.72 -29.90 2.42
C SER A 92 25.23 -29.41 3.79
N ASN A 93 25.21 -30.29 4.79
CA ASN A 93 24.88 -29.91 6.18
C ASN A 93 25.91 -28.92 6.75
N GLU A 94 27.16 -29.19 6.47
CA GLU A 94 28.31 -28.45 6.93
C GLU A 94 29.34 -28.33 5.82
N CYS A 95 30.17 -27.30 5.91
CA CYS A 95 31.29 -27.11 5.02
C CYS A 95 32.55 -26.94 5.86
N ASP A 96 33.53 -27.80 5.57
CA ASP A 96 34.83 -27.79 6.23
C ASP A 96 35.54 -26.46 6.02
N LYS A 97 36.24 -26.01 7.08
CA LYS A 97 37.03 -24.78 7.07
C LYS A 97 38.49 -25.07 7.41
N ASP A 98 39.39 -24.32 6.80
CA ASP A 98 40.82 -24.36 7.09
C ASP A 98 41.14 -23.66 8.43
N GLU A 99 42.41 -23.71 8.86
CA GLU A 99 42.88 -23.05 10.09
C GLU A 99 42.64 -21.52 10.10
N TYR A 100 42.44 -20.92 8.92
CA TYR A 100 42.20 -19.49 8.74
C TYR A 100 40.70 -19.14 8.63
N GLY A 101 39.81 -20.13 8.71
CA GLY A 101 38.36 -19.97 8.62
C GLY A 101 37.81 -19.87 7.20
N ASN A 102 38.62 -20.13 6.17
CA ASN A 102 38.15 -20.22 4.78
C ASN A 102 37.57 -21.61 4.51
N LEU A 103 36.62 -21.71 3.59
CA LEU A 103 36.12 -23.00 3.14
C LEU A 103 37.23 -23.81 2.48
N THR A 104 37.39 -25.08 2.86
CA THR A 104 38.33 -26.00 2.19
C THR A 104 37.85 -26.39 0.80
N ASP A 105 36.52 -26.50 0.63
CA ASP A 105 35.83 -26.63 -0.64
C ASP A 105 35.05 -25.34 -0.96
N PRO A 106 35.46 -24.56 -1.99
CA PRO A 106 34.77 -23.32 -2.34
C PRO A 106 33.38 -23.52 -2.93
N GLU A 107 33.06 -24.72 -3.43
CA GLU A 107 31.75 -25.03 -4.00
C GLU A 107 30.75 -25.53 -2.94
N CYS A 108 31.23 -25.82 -1.74
CA CYS A 108 30.37 -26.26 -0.65
C CYS A 108 29.46 -25.11 -0.17
N ARG A 109 28.15 -25.38 -0.17
CA ARG A 109 27.11 -24.45 0.27
C ARG A 109 26.19 -25.14 1.27
N ILE A 110 25.75 -24.42 2.29
CA ILE A 110 24.77 -24.89 3.27
C ILE A 110 23.40 -24.26 3.02
N THR A 111 23.39 -23.09 2.40
CA THR A 111 22.20 -22.25 2.22
C THR A 111 21.98 -21.87 0.77
N TYR A 112 20.72 -21.65 0.41
CA TYR A 112 20.31 -21.10 -0.88
C TYR A 112 19.26 -20.02 -0.70
N GLU A 113 19.36 -18.92 -1.45
CA GLU A 113 18.43 -17.78 -1.34
C GLU A 113 17.77 -17.47 -2.66
N ILE A 114 16.47 -17.20 -2.62
CA ILE A 114 15.76 -16.59 -3.74
C ILE A 114 15.01 -15.33 -3.27
N PRO A 115 15.34 -14.16 -3.84
CA PRO A 115 14.56 -12.96 -3.62
C PRO A 115 13.29 -12.98 -4.48
N PHE A 116 12.13 -12.82 -3.85
CA PHE A 116 10.85 -12.68 -4.55
C PHE A 116 10.56 -11.22 -4.88
N ASN A 117 11.46 -10.64 -5.67
CA ASN A 117 11.31 -9.32 -6.25
C ASN A 117 11.54 -9.36 -7.76
N GLY A 118 10.94 -8.42 -8.49
CA GLY A 118 11.13 -8.28 -9.93
C GLY A 118 10.67 -9.50 -10.74
N THR A 119 11.59 -10.41 -11.06
CA THR A 119 11.34 -11.63 -11.86
C THR A 119 10.30 -12.55 -11.22
N TRP A 120 10.34 -12.66 -9.88
CA TRP A 120 9.48 -13.55 -9.12
C TRP A 120 8.42 -12.73 -8.38
N GLY A 121 7.21 -12.72 -8.93
CA GLY A 121 6.08 -11.92 -8.43
C GLY A 121 5.17 -12.67 -7.45
N PRO A 122 4.01 -12.08 -7.12
CA PRO A 122 2.95 -12.76 -6.39
C PRO A 122 2.49 -14.03 -7.13
N GLY A 123 2.36 -15.13 -6.40
CA GLY A 123 2.03 -16.43 -6.99
C GLY A 123 2.32 -17.60 -6.06
N THR A 124 2.09 -18.82 -6.56
CA THR A 124 2.39 -20.07 -5.86
C THR A 124 3.49 -20.81 -6.61
N TYR A 125 4.58 -21.13 -5.93
CA TYR A 125 5.77 -21.74 -6.48
C TYR A 125 5.96 -23.13 -5.88
N ASN A 126 5.68 -24.17 -6.65
CA ASN A 126 5.89 -25.55 -6.23
C ASN A 126 7.29 -25.99 -6.63
N TYR A 127 8.13 -26.26 -5.66
CA TYR A 127 9.53 -26.61 -5.85
C TYR A 127 9.82 -27.99 -5.25
N GLN A 128 10.98 -28.54 -5.59
CA GLN A 128 11.42 -29.84 -5.09
C GLN A 128 12.73 -29.70 -4.33
N ASP A 129 12.86 -30.51 -3.30
CA ASP A 129 14.13 -30.86 -2.67
C ASP A 129 14.50 -32.27 -3.12
N ILE A 130 15.58 -32.39 -3.88
CA ILE A 130 16.09 -33.65 -4.40
C ILE A 130 17.31 -34.06 -3.59
N LEU A 131 17.17 -35.14 -2.83
CA LEU A 131 18.27 -35.71 -2.07
C LEU A 131 19.23 -36.48 -2.99
N SER A 132 20.50 -36.52 -2.63
CA SER A 132 21.53 -37.29 -3.36
C SER A 132 21.22 -38.79 -3.48
N ASN A 133 20.40 -39.33 -2.58
CA ASN A 133 19.93 -40.72 -2.60
C ASN A 133 18.71 -40.95 -3.51
N GLY A 134 18.16 -39.91 -4.15
CA GLY A 134 17.03 -39.97 -5.06
C GLY A 134 15.65 -39.80 -4.42
N VAL A 135 15.56 -39.59 -3.11
CA VAL A 135 14.31 -39.17 -2.46
C VAL A 135 13.97 -37.74 -2.87
N ILE A 136 12.69 -37.47 -3.11
CA ILE A 136 12.19 -36.15 -3.50
C ILE A 136 11.15 -35.71 -2.48
N ASN A 137 11.38 -34.55 -1.88
CA ASN A 137 10.42 -33.84 -1.05
C ASN A 137 9.85 -32.67 -1.84
N ASN A 138 8.56 -32.40 -1.71
CA ASN A 138 7.92 -31.26 -2.37
C ASN A 138 7.71 -30.13 -1.35
N GLY A 139 7.95 -28.90 -1.78
CA GLY A 139 7.61 -27.70 -1.03
C GLY A 139 6.86 -26.71 -1.90
N THR A 140 6.18 -25.79 -1.24
CA THR A 140 5.38 -24.76 -1.91
C THR A 140 5.68 -23.42 -1.25
N ILE A 141 5.94 -22.38 -2.03
CA ILE A 141 6.01 -21.00 -1.51
C ILE A 141 4.79 -20.25 -2.03
N ILE A 142 4.10 -19.54 -1.14
CA ILE A 142 2.99 -18.66 -1.51
C ILE A 142 3.45 -17.21 -1.32
N VAL A 143 3.53 -16.46 -2.42
CA VAL A 143 3.93 -15.05 -2.44
C VAL A 143 2.68 -14.20 -2.58
N LEU A 144 2.37 -13.44 -1.54
CA LEU A 144 1.23 -12.54 -1.48
C LEU A 144 1.61 -11.18 -2.09
N PRO A 145 0.70 -10.49 -2.79
CA PRO A 145 0.94 -9.13 -3.23
C PRO A 145 1.08 -8.19 -2.02
N ASP A 146 1.99 -7.23 -2.12
CA ASP A 146 2.13 -6.14 -1.15
C ASP A 146 0.99 -5.11 -1.33
N ASN A 147 -0.22 -5.46 -0.89
CA ASN A 147 -1.38 -4.57 -0.93
C ASN A 147 -1.69 -4.05 0.47
N HIS A 148 -1.36 -2.79 0.73
CA HIS A 148 -1.83 -2.07 1.90
C HIS A 148 -3.06 -1.26 1.50
N GLU A 149 -4.25 -1.87 1.59
CA GLU A 149 -5.47 -1.07 1.62
C GLU A 149 -5.44 -0.24 2.91
N SER A 150 -5.62 1.07 2.77
CA SER A 150 -5.67 2.00 3.90
C SER A 150 -7.00 1.85 4.65
N GLU A 151 -7.30 0.64 5.12
CA GLU A 151 -8.35 0.44 6.11
C GLU A 151 -7.77 0.77 7.47
N GLU A 152 -8.04 2.00 7.90
CA GLU A 152 -7.83 2.52 9.24
C GLU A 152 -8.41 1.51 10.26
N ASN A 153 -7.52 0.74 10.90
CA ASN A 153 -7.72 -0.24 12.00
C ASN A 153 -7.56 -1.76 11.73
N SER A 154 -6.92 -2.21 10.65
CA SER A 154 -6.50 -3.62 10.60
C SER A 154 -5.12 -3.82 11.26
N PRO A 155 -4.98 -4.62 12.33
CA PRO A 155 -3.66 -5.03 12.81
C PRO A 155 -2.96 -5.86 11.71
N PRO A 156 -1.62 -5.89 11.67
CA PRO A 156 -0.89 -6.64 10.65
C PRO A 156 -1.33 -8.11 10.67
N ILE A 157 -1.89 -8.59 9.56
CA ILE A 157 -2.13 -10.02 9.33
C ILE A 157 -0.76 -10.65 9.09
N GLY A 158 -0.14 -11.16 10.15
CA GLY A 158 1.18 -11.79 10.06
C GLY A 158 1.88 -12.09 11.38
N GLY A 159 1.18 -12.03 12.52
CA GLY A 159 1.71 -12.50 13.80
C GLY A 159 1.63 -14.03 13.89
N TYR A 160 2.78 -14.69 14.05
CA TYR A 160 2.87 -16.09 14.44
C TYR A 160 2.07 -16.32 15.73
N GLU A 161 1.00 -17.11 15.65
CA GLU A 161 0.23 -17.52 16.82
C GLU A 161 0.97 -18.67 17.51
N PHE A 162 1.74 -18.32 18.54
CA PHE A 162 2.28 -19.31 19.47
C PHE A 162 1.16 -19.68 20.44
N GLY A 163 0.57 -20.87 20.24
CA GLY A 163 -0.50 -21.38 21.08
C GLY A 163 -0.10 -21.42 22.56
N VAL A 164 -0.77 -20.58 23.35
CA VAL A 164 -0.95 -20.77 24.78
C VAL A 164 -2.45 -20.77 25.03
N GLU A 165 -3.03 -21.96 25.01
CA GLU A 165 -4.34 -22.22 25.58
C GLU A 165 -4.20 -22.08 27.10
N ASP A 166 -4.81 -21.06 27.71
CA ASP A 166 -5.67 -21.25 28.89
C ASP A 166 -6.23 -19.95 29.50
N THR A 167 -7.54 -20.04 29.73
CA THR A 167 -8.37 -19.39 30.76
C THR A 167 -9.06 -18.06 30.43
N GLU A 168 -10.39 -18.18 30.26
CA GLU A 168 -11.35 -17.10 30.33
C GLU A 168 -11.31 -16.40 31.71
N GLU A 169 -10.83 -15.15 31.75
CA GLU A 169 -11.19 -14.21 32.80
C GLU A 169 -12.26 -13.26 32.26
N THR A 170 -13.50 -13.51 32.68
CA THR A 170 -14.57 -12.52 32.66
C THR A 170 -14.16 -11.34 33.53
N LEU A 171 -13.89 -10.18 32.93
CA LEU A 171 -13.76 -8.91 33.64
C LEU A 171 -14.92 -7.99 33.29
N ASP A 172 -15.52 -7.51 34.38
CA ASP A 172 -16.78 -6.80 34.49
C ASP A 172 -16.88 -5.52 33.63
N LEU A 173 -18.09 -5.30 33.16
CA LEU A 173 -18.61 -4.07 32.57
C LEU A 173 -18.38 -2.88 33.50
N GLN A 174 -17.67 -1.85 33.01
CA GLN A 174 -17.91 -0.47 33.40
C GLN A 174 -18.10 0.37 32.13
N ASP A 175 -19.31 0.91 32.00
CA ASP A 175 -19.72 1.90 31.01
C ASP A 175 -18.78 3.11 31.00
N GLU A 176 -18.16 3.39 29.84
CA GLU A 176 -17.96 4.76 29.36
C GLU A 176 -18.05 4.72 27.83
N GLU A 177 -19.22 5.14 27.33
CA GLU A 177 -19.55 5.28 25.92
C GLU A 177 -18.85 6.53 25.34
N ASP A 178 -17.53 6.45 25.13
CA ASP A 178 -16.81 7.43 24.31
C ASP A 178 -17.02 7.06 22.84
N ASN A 179 -18.13 7.55 22.27
CA ASN A 179 -18.52 7.24 20.90
C ASN A 179 -17.52 7.91 19.92
N PRO A 180 -16.75 7.15 19.12
CA PRO A 180 -15.77 7.70 18.18
C PRO A 180 -16.41 8.43 16.97
N ARG A 181 -17.73 8.67 17.02
CA ARG A 181 -18.53 9.31 15.97
C ARG A 181 -18.92 10.74 16.27
N ASP A 182 -18.57 11.27 17.43
CA ASP A 182 -18.88 12.67 17.80
C ASP A 182 -18.20 13.68 16.85
N TRP A 183 -17.02 13.36 16.31
CA TRP A 183 -16.35 14.23 15.35
C TRP A 183 -17.09 14.30 13.99
N LEU A 184 -17.75 13.22 13.57
CA LEU A 184 -18.56 13.20 12.34
C LEU A 184 -19.75 14.15 12.45
N LEU A 185 -20.30 14.30 13.66
CA LEU A 185 -21.39 15.23 13.97
C LEU A 185 -20.93 16.70 13.81
N TRP A 186 -19.72 17.03 14.26
CA TRP A 186 -19.13 18.36 14.06
C TRP A 186 -18.79 18.64 12.58
N VAL A 187 -18.30 17.65 11.84
CA VAL A 187 -18.00 17.77 10.40
C VAL A 187 -19.29 17.94 9.56
N ALA A 188 -20.34 17.18 9.89
CA ALA A 188 -21.64 17.32 9.25
C ALA A 188 -22.25 18.72 9.50
N ALA A 189 -22.14 19.23 10.73
CA ALA A 189 -22.64 20.56 11.08
C ALA A 189 -21.86 21.69 10.37
N GLY A 190 -20.54 21.58 10.24
CA GLY A 190 -19.71 22.59 9.58
C GLY A 190 -19.91 22.67 8.06
N SER A 191 -20.06 21.52 7.40
CA SER A 191 -20.17 21.48 5.92
C SER A 191 -21.47 22.09 5.38
N GLY A 192 -22.59 21.91 6.07
CA GLY A 192 -23.88 22.47 5.67
C GLY A 192 -23.90 24.01 5.71
N PHE A 193 -23.28 24.60 6.73
CA PHE A 193 -23.19 26.06 6.86
C PHE A 193 -22.35 26.70 5.76
N ILE A 194 -21.23 26.07 5.40
CA ILE A 194 -20.34 26.56 4.35
C ILE A 194 -21.02 26.50 2.97
N SER A 195 -21.79 25.44 2.72
CA SER A 195 -22.57 25.30 1.47
C SER A 195 -23.63 26.39 1.32
N LEU A 196 -24.40 26.67 2.39
CA LEU A 196 -25.41 27.73 2.38
C LEU A 196 -24.81 29.12 2.19
N LEU A 197 -23.63 29.37 2.78
CA LEU A 197 -22.91 30.62 2.61
C LEU A 197 -22.44 30.81 1.16
N LEU A 198 -21.88 29.76 0.54
CA LEU A 198 -21.49 29.77 -0.87
C LEU A 198 -22.68 30.02 -1.80
N VAL A 199 -23.81 29.33 -1.59
CA VAL A 199 -25.04 29.55 -2.38
C VAL A 199 -25.56 30.97 -2.18
N GLY A 200 -25.54 31.50 -0.96
CA GLY A 200 -25.95 32.88 -0.65
C GLY A 200 -25.10 33.93 -1.37
N VAL A 201 -23.78 33.76 -1.40
CA VAL A 201 -22.87 34.65 -2.15
C VAL A 201 -23.11 34.56 -3.66
N LEU A 202 -23.43 33.36 -4.17
CA LEU A 202 -23.73 33.15 -5.59
C LEU A 202 -25.05 33.83 -6.00
N LEU A 203 -26.08 33.78 -5.13
CA LEU A 203 -27.36 34.45 -5.35
C LEU A 203 -27.26 35.97 -5.19
N MET A 204 -26.48 36.48 -4.24
CA MET A 204 -26.22 37.92 -4.12
C MET A 204 -25.41 38.47 -5.30
N GLY A 205 -24.47 37.70 -5.84
CA GLY A 205 -23.74 38.07 -7.06
C GLY A 205 -24.61 38.13 -8.32
N LEU A 206 -25.76 37.45 -8.32
CA LEU A 206 -26.78 37.53 -9.38
C LEU A 206 -27.80 38.65 -9.15
N GLY A 207 -27.93 39.14 -7.91
CA GLY A 207 -28.92 40.17 -7.53
C GLY A 207 -28.55 41.60 -7.90
N ASP A 208 -27.27 41.89 -8.16
CA ASP A 208 -26.81 43.24 -8.52
C ASP A 208 -27.04 43.59 -10.02
N SER A 209 -27.72 42.72 -10.77
CA SER A 209 -28.06 42.93 -12.18
C SER A 209 -29.56 43.16 -12.45
N SER A 210 -30.41 43.24 -11.41
CA SER A 210 -31.87 43.19 -11.59
C SER A 210 -32.68 44.27 -10.86
N ASN A 211 -32.09 45.39 -10.45
CA ASN A 211 -32.86 46.51 -9.90
C ASN A 211 -32.38 47.86 -10.47
N ASN A 212 -32.78 48.14 -11.71
CA ASN A 212 -33.01 49.51 -12.13
C ASN A 212 -33.93 49.54 -13.36
N GLU A 213 -35.23 49.29 -13.12
CA GLU A 213 -36.23 49.76 -14.07
C GLU A 213 -37.50 50.17 -13.30
N LYS A 214 -37.82 51.45 -13.49
CA LYS A 214 -39.13 52.13 -13.37
C LYS A 214 -39.52 52.61 -11.98
N GLU A 215 -39.51 53.94 -11.83
CA GLU A 215 -40.76 54.67 -11.57
C GLU A 215 -40.71 56.06 -12.20
N ASP A 216 -41.85 56.42 -12.80
CA ASP A 216 -42.14 57.53 -13.71
C ASP A 216 -42.32 58.89 -13.03
N GLU A 217 -42.08 59.93 -13.84
CA GLU A 217 -42.65 61.28 -13.90
C GLU A 217 -43.49 61.82 -12.71
N SER A 218 -43.08 62.97 -12.14
CA SER A 218 -43.94 64.17 -12.10
C SER A 218 -43.23 65.43 -11.57
N GLN A 219 -43.46 66.53 -12.30
CA GLN A 219 -43.63 67.93 -11.88
C GLN A 219 -42.45 68.67 -11.20
N GLN A 220 -41.83 69.65 -11.85
CA GLN A 220 -42.27 71.02 -12.20
C GLN A 220 -41.72 72.06 -11.19
N ASN A 221 -41.03 73.06 -11.76
CA ASN A 221 -40.62 74.36 -11.20
C ASN A 221 -39.46 74.35 -10.20
N ASN A 222 -38.33 74.95 -10.59
CA ASN A 222 -38.03 76.31 -10.15
C ASN A 222 -37.08 77.00 -11.14
N ASP A 223 -37.56 78.16 -11.57
CA ASP A 223 -36.90 79.23 -12.31
C ASP A 223 -35.52 79.61 -11.74
N SER A 224 -34.57 79.86 -12.63
CA SER A 224 -33.81 81.13 -12.64
C SER A 224 -33.03 81.25 -13.96
N ASP A 225 -33.54 82.11 -14.85
CA ASP A 225 -32.86 83.03 -15.75
C ASP A 225 -31.36 82.80 -16.01
N ILE A 226 -30.98 82.59 -17.29
CA ILE A 226 -30.23 83.62 -18.03
C ILE A 226 -30.17 83.30 -19.54
N ASP A 227 -30.32 84.38 -20.30
CA ASP A 227 -30.57 84.50 -21.72
C ASP A 227 -29.40 84.16 -22.67
N ASP A 228 -29.81 84.04 -23.94
CA ASP A 228 -29.14 84.47 -25.17
C ASP A 228 -28.00 83.60 -25.76
N ILE A 229 -28.28 82.86 -26.86
CA ILE A 229 -28.35 83.27 -28.29
C ILE A 229 -26.98 83.15 -28.99
N ALA A 230 -27.01 82.38 -30.09
CA ALA A 230 -26.30 82.49 -31.38
C ALA A 230 -25.79 81.09 -31.79
N GLU A 231 -26.42 80.34 -32.71
CA GLU A 231 -26.29 80.49 -34.19
C GLU A 231 -24.91 81.05 -34.58
N GLU A 232 -24.07 80.35 -35.33
CA GLU A 232 -24.16 80.23 -36.78
C GLU A 232 -23.24 79.11 -37.29
N GLU A 233 -23.72 78.48 -38.37
CA GLU A 233 -23.10 77.71 -39.47
C GLU A 233 -21.65 77.21 -39.42
#